data_AF-A0AA42THX0-F1
#
_entry.id   AF-A0AA42THX0-F1
#
_cell.length_a   1.000
_cell.length_b   1.000
_cell.length_c   1.000
_cell.angle_alpha   90.00
_cell.angle_beta   90.00
_cell.angle_gamma   90.00
#
_symmetry.space_group_name_H-M   'P 1'
#
loop_
_entity.id
_entity.type
_entity.pdbx_description
1 polymer ?
#
loop_
_entity_poly.entity_id
_entity_poly.type
_entity_poly.pdbx_seq_one_letter_code
_entity_poly.pdbx_strand_id
1 'polypeptide(L)'
;MRRRWGTPEEQIKKLEQELCSARYAIVDLAPVAYRQVLTSYYHCSDRSESYHWLDSVVEQIIETVEALPDEKGAFFGARAYCPLCGEGTSSAYERGYALPEGLRRHLTGWGKSQICVVTETAHKLALDHFHDEFSAAEEAQKLEQQKIKNERMQREILIRTGPTSKPELLGETGYFGEPRKPSDWVKAESRLVELGFQMSEEERVRQYVLDAEEYGVYADPRSNKEIEFRVYRKPFPKYVSRTRVRACSRFVIKDSWKNDIQGKFQARLEKALTEL
;
A
#
# COMPACT_ATOMS: atom_id res chain seq x y z
N MET A 1 -20.16 35.22 35.46
CA MET A 1 -19.62 35.35 34.09
C MET A 1 -19.73 34.00 33.38
N ARG A 2 -20.65 33.84 32.43
CA ARG A 2 -20.71 32.62 31.59
C ARG A 2 -19.60 32.74 30.55
N ARG A 3 -18.66 31.78 30.50
CA ARG A 3 -17.66 31.71 29.44
C ARG A 3 -18.40 31.65 28.11
N ARG A 4 -18.20 32.64 27.25
CA ARG A 4 -18.68 32.61 25.87
C ARG A 4 -17.79 31.62 25.15
N TRP A 5 -18.25 30.37 25.10
CA TRP A 5 -17.65 29.34 24.27
C TRP A 5 -17.82 29.81 22.81
N GLY A 6 -16.72 29.88 22.06
CA GLY A 6 -16.76 30.16 20.62
C GLY A 6 -17.55 29.08 19.88
N THR A 7 -17.73 29.21 18.57
CA THR A 7 -18.35 28.12 17.79
C THR A 7 -17.52 26.83 17.92
N PRO A 8 -18.10 25.65 17.67
CA PRO A 8 -17.35 24.40 17.69
C PRO A 8 -16.08 24.45 16.83
N GLU A 9 -16.13 25.11 15.68
CA GLU A 9 -15.00 25.27 14.76
C GLU A 9 -13.89 26.16 15.36
N GLU A 10 -14.27 27.27 16.01
CA GLU A 10 -13.31 28.13 16.72
C GLU A 10 -12.62 27.39 17.88
N GLN A 11 -13.36 26.51 18.57
CA GLN A 11 -12.81 25.69 19.64
C GLN A 11 -11.86 24.62 19.11
N ILE A 12 -12.20 23.95 18.01
CA ILE A 12 -11.34 22.96 17.36
C ILE A 12 -10.02 23.61 16.95
N LYS A 13 -10.08 24.74 16.24
CA LYS A 13 -8.88 25.47 15.80
C LYS A 13 -7.99 25.87 16.97
N LYS A 14 -8.61 26.32 18.07
CA LYS A 14 -7.86 26.65 19.29
C LYS A 14 -7.18 25.43 19.90
N LEU A 15 -7.87 24.30 20.00
CA LEU A 15 -7.31 23.05 20.53
C LEU A 15 -6.19 22.51 19.64
N GLU A 16 -6.33 22.62 18.31
CA GLU A 16 -5.27 22.25 17.36
C GLU A 16 -4.01 23.10 17.58
N GLN A 17 -4.17 24.41 17.77
CA GLN A 17 -3.05 25.31 18.05
C GLN A 17 -2.39 24.99 19.40
N GLU A 18 -3.16 24.77 20.46
CA GLU A 18 -2.64 24.38 21.78
C GLU A 18 -1.92 23.03 21.73
N LEU A 19 -2.48 22.05 21.02
CA LEU A 19 -1.86 20.74 20.81
C LEU A 19 -0.55 20.86 20.02
N CYS A 20 -0.52 21.68 18.97
CA CYS A 20 0.67 21.96 18.19
C CYS A 20 1.78 22.56 19.07
N SER A 21 1.48 23.59 19.87
CA SER A 21 2.43 24.17 20.83
C SER A 21 2.91 23.16 21.87
N ALA A 22 2.03 22.30 22.39
CA ALA A 22 2.40 21.26 23.34
C ALA A 22 3.35 20.22 22.72
N ARG A 23 3.15 19.87 21.45
CA ARG A 23 4.04 18.94 20.71
C ARG A 23 5.44 19.54 20.54
N TYR A 24 5.55 20.80 20.15
CA TYR A 24 6.85 21.49 20.09
C TYR A 24 7.54 21.50 21.46
N ALA A 25 6.79 21.81 22.52
CA ALA A 25 7.34 21.81 23.88
C ALA A 25 7.91 20.44 24.30
N ILE A 26 7.24 19.33 23.94
CA ILE A 26 7.75 17.97 24.21
C ILE A 26 9.07 17.70 23.49
N VAL A 27 9.17 18.08 22.21
CA VAL A 27 10.42 17.93 21.44
C VAL A 27 11.51 18.82 22.02
N ASP A 28 11.16 20.00 22.52
CA ASP A 28 12.10 20.94 23.13
C ASP A 28 12.68 20.47 24.47
N LEU A 29 12.04 19.51 25.14
CA LEU A 29 12.59 18.86 26.34
C LEU A 29 13.75 17.92 26.01
N ALA A 30 13.89 17.48 24.75
CA ALA A 30 15.00 16.63 24.34
C ALA A 30 16.33 17.40 24.40
N PRO A 31 17.47 16.71 24.66
CA PRO A 31 18.78 17.35 24.63
C PRO A 31 19.06 18.02 23.27
N VAL A 32 19.75 19.16 23.29
CA VAL A 32 20.05 20.00 22.10
C VAL A 32 20.59 19.18 20.93
N ALA A 33 21.50 18.23 21.20
CA ALA A 33 22.11 17.38 20.19
C ALA A 33 21.07 16.58 19.37
N TYR A 34 19.99 16.12 20.01
CA TYR A 34 18.96 15.33 19.35
C TYR A 34 17.86 16.18 18.73
N ARG A 35 17.64 17.41 19.21
CA ARG A 35 16.63 18.32 18.65
C ARG A 35 16.87 18.60 17.17
N GLN A 36 18.12 18.83 16.78
CA GLN A 36 18.49 19.05 15.37
C GLN A 36 18.08 17.88 14.47
N VAL A 37 18.31 16.65 14.93
CA VAL A 37 17.94 15.44 14.21
C VAL A 37 16.41 15.28 14.16
N LEU A 38 15.72 15.51 15.28
CA LEU A 38 14.26 15.41 15.39
C LEU A 38 13.53 16.48 14.55
N THR A 39 14.15 17.61 14.23
CA THR A 39 13.59 18.66 13.38
C THR A 39 14.08 18.61 11.93
N SER A 40 14.87 17.60 11.56
CA SER A 40 15.42 17.49 10.19
C SER A 40 14.37 17.27 9.10
N TYR A 41 13.12 17.00 9.47
CA TYR A 41 12.00 16.86 8.52
C TYR A 41 11.76 18.12 7.68
N TYR A 42 12.15 19.32 8.18
CA TYR A 42 12.10 20.56 7.40
C TYR A 42 13.03 20.56 6.17
N HIS A 43 13.94 19.60 6.07
CA HIS A 43 14.85 19.45 4.94
C HIS A 43 14.42 18.39 3.94
N CYS A 44 13.30 17.67 4.19
CA CYS A 44 12.76 16.75 3.21
C CYS A 44 12.18 17.54 2.03
N SER A 45 12.61 17.22 0.83
CA SER A 45 12.22 17.89 -0.40
C SER A 45 10.99 17.27 -1.06
N ASP A 46 10.69 16.00 -0.75
CA ASP A 46 9.53 15.29 -1.28
C ASP A 46 8.98 14.22 -0.32
N ARG A 47 7.83 13.65 -0.71
CA ARG A 47 7.15 12.59 0.05
C ARG A 47 7.98 11.29 0.11
N SER A 48 8.80 10.98 -0.90
CA SER A 48 9.64 9.78 -0.87
C SER A 48 10.66 9.86 0.25
N GLU A 49 11.31 11.01 0.43
CA GLU A 49 12.24 11.26 1.54
C GLU A 49 11.52 11.17 2.90
N SER A 50 10.27 11.65 2.97
CA SER A 50 9.46 11.60 4.19
C SER A 50 9.22 10.18 4.73
N TYR A 51 9.14 9.17 3.85
CA TYR A 51 8.96 7.77 4.26
C TYR A 51 10.18 7.19 4.98
N HIS A 52 11.38 7.68 4.65
CA HIS A 52 12.64 7.20 5.22
C HIS A 52 13.17 8.09 6.35
N TRP A 53 12.57 9.27 6.51
CA TRP A 53 13.01 10.26 7.49
C TRP A 53 13.10 9.69 8.91
N LEU A 54 12.03 9.04 9.39
CA LEU A 54 11.98 8.52 10.76
C LEU A 54 13.07 7.46 11.01
N ASP A 55 13.24 6.54 10.06
CA ASP A 55 14.28 5.51 10.16
C ASP A 55 15.68 6.14 10.22
N SER A 56 15.95 7.14 9.37
CA SER A 56 17.22 7.89 9.37
C SER A 56 17.48 8.63 10.69
N VAL A 57 16.45 9.27 11.26
CA VAL A 57 16.54 9.94 12.57
C VAL A 57 16.87 8.93 13.67
N VAL A 58 16.21 7.77 13.65
CA VAL A 58 16.42 6.72 14.65
C VAL A 58 17.82 6.15 14.58
N GLU A 59 18.37 5.93 13.38
CA GLU A 59 19.77 5.50 13.24
C GLU A 59 20.75 6.51 13.85
N GLN A 60 20.61 7.79 13.53
CA GLN A 60 21.48 8.84 14.05
C GLN A 60 21.43 8.94 15.59
N ILE A 61 20.26 8.72 16.19
CA ILE A 61 20.11 8.69 17.66
C ILE A 61 20.83 7.47 18.25
N ILE A 62 20.69 6.29 17.62
CA ILE A 62 21.34 5.06 18.11
C ILE A 62 22.87 5.15 17.99
N GLU A 63 23.39 5.76 16.93
CA GLU A 63 24.83 5.92 16.72
C GLU A 63 25.50 6.86 17.74
N THR A 64 24.73 7.77 18.34
CA THR A 64 25.24 8.79 19.26
C THR A 64 25.01 8.47 20.74
N VAL A 65 24.29 7.39 21.05
CA VAL A 65 23.97 7.02 22.43
C VAL A 65 25.15 6.32 23.11
N GLU A 66 25.47 6.77 24.33
CA GLU A 66 26.48 6.12 25.17
C GLU A 66 25.89 4.87 25.86
N ALA A 67 26.63 3.77 25.79
CA ALA A 67 26.26 2.53 26.49
C ALA A 67 26.44 2.70 28.01
N LEU A 68 25.57 2.03 28.77
CA LEU A 68 25.67 1.95 30.22
C LEU A 68 26.94 1.21 30.64
N PRO A 69 27.60 1.63 31.73
CA PRO A 69 28.75 0.92 32.28
C PRO A 69 28.41 -0.53 32.63
N ASP A 70 29.40 -1.42 32.49
CA ASP A 70 29.20 -2.87 32.59
C ASP A 70 28.56 -3.31 33.92
N GLU A 71 28.89 -2.62 35.01
CA GLU A 71 28.37 -2.88 36.37
C GLU A 71 26.86 -2.65 36.52
N LYS A 72 26.21 -1.97 35.56
CA LYS A 72 24.79 -1.55 35.64
C LYS A 72 23.88 -2.16 34.57
N GLY A 73 24.38 -3.05 33.71
CA GLY A 73 23.55 -3.63 32.63
C GLY A 73 24.13 -4.79 31.82
N ALA A 74 25.32 -5.32 32.14
CA ALA A 74 26.09 -6.15 31.20
C ALA A 74 25.71 -7.64 31.08
N PHE A 75 24.72 -8.16 31.82
CA PHE A 75 24.48 -9.62 31.78
C PHE A 75 24.06 -10.14 30.39
N PHE A 76 23.49 -9.27 29.53
CA PHE A 76 22.97 -9.64 28.21
C PHE A 76 23.43 -8.72 27.05
N GLY A 77 24.57 -8.02 27.21
CA GLY A 77 25.15 -7.15 26.17
C GLY A 77 25.01 -5.64 26.45
N ALA A 78 25.44 -4.80 25.50
CA ALA A 78 25.42 -3.35 25.63
C ALA A 78 24.00 -2.79 25.67
N ARG A 79 23.73 -1.87 26.60
CA ARG A 79 22.39 -1.28 26.81
C ARG A 79 22.50 0.22 27.05
N ALA A 80 21.47 0.98 26.70
CA ALA A 80 21.39 2.42 26.97
C ALA A 80 19.98 2.84 27.41
N TYR A 81 19.87 3.89 28.22
CA TYR A 81 18.60 4.59 28.38
C TYR A 81 18.26 5.31 27.08
N CYS A 82 16.97 5.52 26.82
CA CYS A 82 16.56 6.36 25.70
C CYS A 82 17.08 7.79 25.93
N PRO A 83 17.89 8.35 25.03
CA PRO A 83 18.46 9.69 25.23
C PRO A 83 17.44 10.82 25.09
N LEU A 84 16.22 10.50 24.62
CA LEU A 84 15.15 11.46 24.42
C LEU A 84 14.22 11.55 25.63
N CYS A 85 13.61 10.44 26.04
CA CYS A 85 12.67 10.42 27.17
C CYS A 85 13.31 10.00 28.50
N GLY A 86 14.56 9.53 28.50
CA GLY A 86 15.25 9.02 29.68
C GLY A 86 14.78 7.65 30.17
N GLU A 87 13.79 7.05 29.51
CA GLU A 87 13.23 5.76 29.92
C GLU A 87 14.14 4.57 29.57
N GLY A 88 13.90 3.45 30.24
CA GLY A 88 14.52 2.16 29.95
C GLY A 88 13.48 1.04 29.95
N THR A 89 13.94 -0.20 29.93
CA THR A 89 13.06 -1.37 30.07
C THR A 89 12.24 -1.34 31.37
N SER A 90 11.04 -1.92 31.33
CA SER A 90 10.16 -2.11 32.49
C SER A 90 10.55 -3.31 33.37
N SER A 91 11.57 -4.08 32.97
CA SER A 91 12.09 -5.21 33.74
C SER A 91 12.79 -4.75 35.02
N ALA A 92 12.49 -5.40 36.15
CA ALA A 92 13.17 -5.13 37.43
C ALA A 92 14.66 -5.55 37.44
N TYR A 93 15.08 -6.40 36.50
CA TYR A 93 16.42 -6.99 36.46
C TYR A 93 17.33 -6.35 35.43
N GLU A 94 16.79 -5.55 34.52
CA GLU A 94 17.53 -4.94 33.44
C GLU A 94 17.41 -3.42 33.51
N ARG A 95 18.45 -2.72 33.04
CA ARG A 95 18.41 -1.27 32.88
C ARG A 95 18.57 -0.92 31.40
N GLY A 96 17.84 0.10 30.97
CA GLY A 96 17.88 0.57 29.59
C GLY A 96 17.37 -0.45 28.56
N TYR A 97 17.49 -0.08 27.30
CA TYR A 97 17.16 -0.89 26.13
C TYR A 97 18.42 -1.56 25.57
N ALA A 98 18.28 -2.78 25.04
CA ALA A 98 19.37 -3.46 24.35
C ALA A 98 19.79 -2.70 23.09
N LEU A 99 21.09 -2.52 22.87
CA LEU A 99 21.61 -1.86 21.68
C LEU A 99 21.92 -2.87 20.56
N PRO A 100 21.69 -2.49 19.27
CA PRO A 100 20.92 -1.33 18.82
C PRO A 100 19.40 -1.59 18.82
N GLU A 101 19.00 -2.85 18.69
CA GLU A 101 17.66 -3.24 18.24
C GLU A 101 16.55 -3.00 19.28
N GLY A 102 16.87 -3.13 20.57
CA GLY A 102 15.92 -2.81 21.64
C GLY A 102 15.58 -1.32 21.69
N LEU A 103 16.59 -0.46 21.51
CA LEU A 103 16.39 0.99 21.46
C LEU A 103 15.64 1.41 20.19
N ARG A 104 15.99 0.81 19.04
CA ARG A 104 15.25 1.01 17.78
C ARG A 104 13.76 0.73 17.95
N ARG A 105 13.40 -0.42 18.53
CA ARG A 105 12.01 -0.81 18.77
C ARG A 105 11.24 0.18 19.63
N HIS A 106 11.89 0.75 20.64
CA HIS A 106 11.28 1.79 21.46
C HIS A 106 11.07 3.09 20.67
N LEU A 107 12.08 3.53 19.91
CA LEU A 107 11.99 4.77 19.13
C LEU A 107 10.94 4.67 18.00
N THR A 108 10.80 3.51 17.35
CA THR A 108 9.85 3.32 16.22
C THR A 108 8.50 2.73 16.63
N GLY A 109 8.37 2.20 17.85
CA GLY A 109 7.17 1.46 18.28
C GLY A 109 7.05 0.05 17.69
N TRP A 110 8.13 -0.50 17.11
CA TRP A 110 8.12 -1.84 16.54
C TRP A 110 8.04 -2.95 17.61
N GLY A 111 7.34 -4.04 17.28
CA GLY A 111 7.30 -5.25 18.12
C GLY A 111 6.46 -5.17 19.40
N LYS A 112 5.39 -4.36 19.44
CA LYS A 112 4.53 -4.09 20.62
C LYS A 112 5.23 -3.38 21.79
N SER A 113 6.37 -2.75 21.53
CA SER A 113 7.05 -1.91 22.50
C SER A 113 6.27 -0.61 22.72
N GLN A 114 6.34 -0.03 23.92
CA GLN A 114 5.87 1.34 24.14
C GLN A 114 6.74 2.29 23.32
N ILE A 115 6.12 3.07 22.44
CA ILE A 115 6.82 4.02 21.58
C ILE A 115 7.34 5.20 22.41
N CYS A 116 8.52 5.69 22.09
CA CYS A 116 9.06 6.90 22.69
C CYS A 116 8.15 8.10 22.43
N VAL A 117 7.64 8.73 23.49
CA VAL A 117 6.74 9.90 23.37
C VAL A 117 7.38 11.05 22.59
N VAL A 118 8.69 11.26 22.72
CA VAL A 118 9.41 12.33 22.02
C VAL A 118 9.48 12.02 20.53
N THR A 119 9.88 10.81 20.15
CA THR A 119 9.95 10.39 18.75
C THR A 119 8.58 10.37 18.10
N GLU A 120 7.57 9.84 18.78
CA GLU A 120 6.18 9.85 18.30
C GLU A 120 5.69 11.28 18.07
N THR A 121 6.01 12.20 18.98
CA THR A 121 5.61 13.60 18.86
C THR A 121 6.32 14.30 17.71
N ALA A 122 7.62 14.09 17.54
CA ALA A 122 8.38 14.62 16.41
C ALA A 122 7.83 14.07 15.07
N HIS A 123 7.47 12.78 15.03
CA HIS A 123 6.88 12.18 13.84
C HIS A 123 5.50 12.77 13.52
N LYS A 124 4.66 13.04 14.52
CA LYS A 124 3.37 13.74 14.29
C LYS A 124 3.57 15.14 13.72
N LEU A 125 4.54 15.91 14.25
CA LEU A 125 4.88 17.23 13.70
C LEU A 125 5.40 17.14 12.26
N ALA A 126 6.23 16.14 11.96
CA ALA A 126 6.73 15.89 10.62
C ALA A 126 5.59 15.55 9.66
N LEU A 127 4.64 14.68 10.04
CA LEU A 127 3.47 14.34 9.23
C LEU A 127 2.59 15.55 8.94
N ASP A 128 2.36 16.41 9.93
CA ASP A 128 1.61 17.66 9.75
C ASP A 128 2.33 18.56 8.72
N HIS A 129 3.66 18.74 8.87
CA HIS A 129 4.46 19.50 7.92
C HIS A 129 4.43 18.92 6.50
N PHE A 130 4.61 17.61 6.34
CA PHE A 130 4.57 16.95 5.03
C PHE A 130 3.18 17.03 4.39
N HIS A 131 2.12 17.06 5.20
CA HIS A 131 0.77 17.29 4.70
C HIS A 131 0.66 18.71 4.15
N ASP A 132 1.06 19.72 4.91
CA ASP A 132 0.96 21.12 4.49
C ASP A 132 1.81 21.42 3.24
N GLU A 133 3.03 20.91 3.18
CA GLU A 133 3.96 21.16 2.06
C GLU A 133 3.59 20.39 0.79
N PHE A 134 3.22 19.10 0.90
CA PHE A 134 3.12 18.22 -0.27
C PHE A 134 1.69 17.95 -0.73
N SER A 135 0.66 18.16 0.11
CA SER A 135 -0.73 17.78 -0.22
C SER A 135 -1.24 18.43 -1.51
N ALA A 136 -1.02 19.73 -1.70
CA ALA A 136 -1.51 20.44 -2.88
C ALA A 136 -0.87 19.91 -4.18
N ALA A 137 0.43 19.63 -4.15
CA ALA A 137 1.14 19.06 -5.30
C ALA A 137 0.67 17.62 -5.60
N GLU A 138 0.45 16.81 -4.57
CA GLU A 138 -0.08 15.45 -4.70
C GLU A 138 -1.53 15.43 -5.23
N GLU A 139 -2.37 16.33 -4.75
CA GLU A 139 -3.74 16.48 -5.24
C GLU A 139 -3.76 16.92 -6.71
N ALA A 140 -2.91 17.87 -7.08
CA ALA A 140 -2.75 18.30 -8.47
C ALA A 140 -2.27 17.14 -9.37
N GLN A 141 -1.27 16.39 -8.93
CA GLN A 141 -0.75 15.23 -9.66
C GLN A 141 -1.82 14.13 -9.80
N LYS A 142 -2.56 13.84 -8.73
CA LYS A 142 -3.64 12.86 -8.74
C LYS A 142 -4.79 13.29 -9.66
N LEU A 143 -5.15 14.56 -9.65
CA LEU A 143 -6.17 15.12 -10.53
C LEU A 143 -5.73 15.01 -11.99
N GLU A 144 -4.46 15.32 -12.28
CA GLU A 144 -3.90 15.21 -13.62
C GLU A 144 -3.85 13.75 -14.10
N GLN A 145 -3.39 12.82 -13.27
CA GLN A 145 -3.43 11.39 -13.55
C GLN A 145 -4.87 10.91 -13.80
N GLN A 146 -5.85 11.41 -13.03
CA GLN A 146 -7.25 11.08 -13.22
C GLN A 146 -7.80 11.66 -14.53
N LYS A 147 -7.41 12.88 -14.91
CA LYS A 147 -7.78 13.47 -16.21
C LYS A 147 -7.22 12.65 -17.36
N ILE A 148 -5.92 12.36 -17.34
CA ILE A 148 -5.26 11.51 -18.33
C ILE A 148 -5.97 10.15 -18.40
N LYS A 149 -6.26 9.52 -17.26
CA LYS A 149 -6.99 8.25 -17.22
C LYS A 149 -8.39 8.37 -17.83
N ASN A 150 -9.14 9.42 -17.52
CA ASN A 150 -10.47 9.65 -18.06
C ASN A 150 -10.45 9.88 -19.58
N GLU A 151 -9.48 10.66 -20.08
CA GLU A 151 -9.28 10.86 -21.52
C GLU A 151 -8.94 9.56 -22.23
N ARG A 152 -8.07 8.74 -21.63
CA ARG A 152 -7.74 7.40 -22.14
C ARG A 152 -8.96 6.49 -22.16
N MET A 153 -9.77 6.47 -21.09
CA MET A 153 -11.03 5.71 -21.01
C MET A 153 -12.04 6.12 -22.11
N GLN A 154 -11.94 7.36 -22.62
CA GLN A 154 -12.78 7.89 -23.69
C GLN A 154 -12.19 7.72 -25.09
N ARG A 155 -10.94 7.26 -25.26
CA ARG A 155 -10.28 7.16 -26.57
C ARG A 155 -9.83 5.74 -26.89
N GLU A 156 -9.35 5.01 -25.89
CA GLU A 156 -8.79 3.68 -26.04
C GLU A 156 -9.87 2.59 -26.03
N ILE A 157 -9.52 1.44 -26.58
CA ILE A 157 -10.33 0.21 -26.48
C ILE A 157 -10.25 -0.27 -25.02
N LEU A 158 -11.41 -0.67 -24.49
CA LEU A 158 -11.55 -1.21 -23.14
C LEU A 158 -11.75 -2.72 -23.20
N ILE A 159 -11.34 -3.45 -22.15
CA ILE A 159 -11.63 -4.88 -22.00
C ILE A 159 -12.63 -5.11 -20.88
N ARG A 160 -13.65 -5.91 -21.17
CA ARG A 160 -14.56 -6.45 -20.16
C ARG A 160 -14.12 -7.88 -19.78
N THR A 161 -13.88 -8.10 -18.49
CA THR A 161 -13.29 -9.35 -17.95
C THR A 161 -14.28 -10.22 -17.18
N GLY A 162 -15.56 -9.88 -17.23
CA GLY A 162 -16.64 -10.60 -16.57
C GLY A 162 -18.02 -10.01 -16.89
N PRO A 163 -19.10 -10.73 -16.54
CA PRO A 163 -20.46 -10.35 -16.92
C PRO A 163 -20.93 -9.04 -16.26
N THR A 164 -20.43 -8.73 -15.06
CA THR A 164 -20.74 -7.50 -14.32
C THR A 164 -19.52 -6.62 -14.04
N SER A 165 -18.36 -6.96 -14.63
CA SER A 165 -17.15 -6.15 -14.48
C SER A 165 -17.26 -4.85 -15.27
N LYS A 166 -16.76 -3.76 -14.70
CA LYS A 166 -16.56 -2.52 -15.45
C LYS A 166 -15.48 -2.74 -16.52
N PRO A 167 -15.63 -2.18 -17.74
CA PRO A 167 -14.56 -2.19 -18.72
C PRO A 167 -13.34 -1.42 -18.23
N GLU A 168 -12.14 -1.94 -18.52
CA GLU A 168 -10.87 -1.40 -18.04
C GLU A 168 -9.90 -1.18 -19.22
N LEU A 169 -8.92 -0.27 -19.05
CA LEU A 169 -7.93 0.04 -20.09
C LEU A 169 -7.01 -1.16 -20.38
N LEU A 170 -6.60 -1.31 -21.65
CA LEU A 170 -5.64 -2.34 -22.06
C LEU A 170 -4.30 -2.25 -21.33
N GLY A 171 -3.82 -1.02 -21.12
CA GLY A 171 -2.56 -0.75 -20.43
C GLY A 171 -2.67 -0.78 -18.90
N GLU A 172 -3.85 -1.06 -18.35
CA GLU A 172 -4.01 -1.31 -16.92
C GLU A 172 -4.15 -2.81 -16.70
N THR A 173 -3.18 -3.36 -15.99
CA THR A 173 -3.21 -4.71 -15.42
C THR A 173 -3.70 -4.63 -13.97
N GLY A 174 -4.14 -5.76 -13.42
CA GLY A 174 -4.43 -5.83 -11.99
C GLY A 174 -3.19 -5.48 -11.13
N TYR A 175 -3.39 -5.42 -9.81
CA TYR A 175 -2.45 -4.90 -8.79
C TYR A 175 -0.95 -5.31 -8.87
N PHE A 176 -0.56 -6.35 -9.61
CA PHE A 176 0.79 -6.92 -9.54
C PHE A 176 1.45 -7.25 -10.90
N GLY A 177 0.86 -6.89 -12.04
CA GLY A 177 1.40 -7.23 -13.36
C GLY A 177 1.87 -6.01 -14.14
N GLU A 178 2.91 -6.16 -14.97
CA GLU A 178 3.18 -5.20 -16.05
C GLU A 178 2.16 -5.38 -17.18
N PRO A 179 1.72 -4.30 -17.86
CA PRO A 179 0.88 -4.41 -19.04
C PRO A 179 1.60 -5.10 -20.19
N ARG A 180 0.86 -5.93 -20.92
CA ARG A 180 1.35 -6.64 -22.11
C ARG A 180 1.74 -5.67 -23.23
N LYS A 181 2.90 -5.93 -23.85
CA LYS A 181 3.42 -5.13 -24.97
C LYS A 181 2.58 -5.34 -26.25
N PRO A 182 2.44 -4.32 -27.12
CA PRO A 182 1.66 -4.43 -28.37
C PRO A 182 2.02 -5.63 -29.26
N SER A 183 3.30 -6.00 -29.35
CA SER A 183 3.74 -7.16 -30.14
C SER A 183 3.28 -8.51 -29.60
N ASP A 184 3.06 -8.61 -28.29
CA ASP A 184 2.65 -9.85 -27.62
C ASP A 184 1.14 -9.97 -27.47
N TRP A 185 0.40 -8.90 -27.79
CA TRP A 185 -1.07 -8.90 -27.88
C TRP A 185 -1.57 -9.80 -28.99
N VAL A 186 -0.99 -9.70 -30.19
CA VAL A 186 -1.38 -10.52 -31.35
C VAL A 186 -1.26 -12.01 -31.02
N LYS A 187 -0.19 -12.41 -30.33
CA LYS A 187 0.02 -13.81 -29.91
C LYS A 187 -1.04 -14.27 -28.90
N ALA A 188 -1.41 -13.42 -27.95
CA ALA A 188 -2.44 -13.73 -26.97
C ALA A 188 -3.81 -13.88 -27.63
N GLU A 189 -4.14 -13.00 -28.59
CA GLU A 189 -5.38 -13.10 -29.36
C GLU A 189 -5.43 -14.36 -30.22
N SER A 190 -4.35 -14.68 -30.96
CA SER A 190 -4.28 -15.94 -31.73
C SER A 190 -4.50 -17.15 -30.82
N ARG A 191 -3.90 -17.15 -29.63
CA ARG A 191 -4.07 -18.23 -28.65
C ARG A 191 -5.50 -18.33 -28.11
N LEU A 192 -6.19 -17.21 -27.90
CA LEU A 192 -7.60 -17.22 -27.48
C LEU A 192 -8.50 -17.79 -28.56
N VAL A 193 -8.24 -17.45 -29.83
CA VAL A 193 -8.94 -18.01 -30.98
C VAL A 193 -8.70 -19.53 -31.08
N GLU A 194 -7.45 -19.98 -30.91
CA GLU A 194 -7.11 -21.42 -30.87
C GLU A 194 -7.82 -22.18 -29.74
N LEU A 195 -8.03 -21.53 -28.59
CA LEU A 195 -8.76 -22.07 -27.45
C LEU A 195 -10.29 -22.06 -27.63
N GLY A 196 -10.80 -21.49 -28.73
CA GLY A 196 -12.23 -21.44 -29.06
C GLY A 196 -12.99 -20.26 -28.44
N PHE A 197 -12.30 -19.21 -27.97
CA PHE A 197 -12.96 -18.01 -27.48
C PHE A 197 -13.51 -17.17 -28.64
N GLN A 198 -14.73 -16.66 -28.46
CA GLN A 198 -15.33 -15.70 -29.36
C GLN A 198 -14.93 -14.29 -28.93
N MET A 199 -14.38 -13.53 -29.86
CA MET A 199 -14.11 -12.11 -29.68
C MET A 199 -15.33 -11.32 -30.15
N SER A 200 -15.89 -10.50 -29.27
CA SER A 200 -16.90 -9.51 -29.64
C SER A 200 -16.42 -8.12 -29.25
N GLU A 201 -16.65 -7.15 -30.13
CA GLU A 201 -16.34 -5.75 -29.91
C GLU A 201 -17.64 -4.95 -30.07
N GLU A 202 -18.15 -4.43 -28.97
CA GLU A 202 -19.31 -3.55 -28.95
C GLU A 202 -18.83 -2.11 -28.70
N GLU A 203 -18.97 -1.26 -29.71
CA GLU A 203 -18.45 0.11 -29.78
C GLU A 203 -16.92 0.19 -29.61
N ARG A 204 -16.45 0.11 -28.36
CA ARG A 204 -15.04 0.20 -27.94
C ARG A 204 -14.71 -0.76 -26.80
N VAL A 205 -15.66 -1.61 -26.41
CA VAL A 205 -15.48 -2.60 -25.37
C VAL A 205 -15.29 -3.95 -26.04
N ARG A 206 -14.08 -4.49 -25.90
CA ARG A 206 -13.71 -5.82 -26.35
C ARG A 206 -13.91 -6.83 -25.22
N GLN A 207 -14.42 -8.00 -25.56
CA GLN A 207 -14.51 -9.13 -24.64
C GLN A 207 -14.19 -10.43 -25.38
N TYR A 208 -13.59 -11.36 -24.64
CA TYR A 208 -13.28 -12.70 -25.12
C TYR A 208 -14.05 -13.69 -24.25
N VAL A 209 -15.05 -14.33 -24.84
CA VAL A 209 -15.98 -15.18 -24.12
C VAL A 209 -16.00 -16.58 -24.74
N LEU A 210 -15.87 -17.59 -23.88
CA LEU A 210 -16.24 -18.97 -24.20
C LEU A 210 -17.57 -19.24 -23.51
N ASP A 211 -18.65 -19.25 -24.29
CA ASP A 211 -20.01 -19.44 -23.78
C ASP A 211 -20.43 -20.91 -23.87
N ALA A 212 -20.73 -21.52 -22.73
CA ALA A 212 -21.27 -22.87 -22.61
C ALA A 212 -22.68 -22.83 -22.00
N GLU A 213 -23.42 -23.94 -22.03
CA GLU A 213 -24.80 -23.97 -21.51
C GLU A 213 -24.88 -23.67 -20.01
N GLU A 214 -23.96 -24.21 -19.22
CA GLU A 214 -23.98 -24.11 -17.75
C GLU A 214 -23.03 -23.05 -17.17
N TYR A 215 -22.05 -22.58 -17.96
CA TYR A 215 -21.03 -21.64 -17.52
C TYR A 215 -20.57 -20.71 -18.64
N GLY A 216 -19.96 -19.59 -18.27
CA GLY A 216 -19.27 -18.68 -19.20
C GLY A 216 -17.86 -18.39 -18.70
N VAL A 217 -16.89 -18.42 -19.61
CA VAL A 217 -15.49 -18.09 -19.31
C VAL A 217 -15.11 -16.78 -19.98
N TYR A 218 -14.61 -15.83 -19.20
CA TYR A 218 -14.08 -14.55 -19.68
C TYR A 218 -12.56 -14.59 -19.60
N ALA A 219 -11.90 -14.21 -20.70
CA ALA A 219 -10.44 -14.10 -20.71
C ALA A 219 -9.97 -12.66 -20.53
N ASP A 220 -8.92 -12.48 -19.74
CA ASP A 220 -8.18 -11.24 -19.53
C ASP A 220 -6.72 -11.41 -20.02
N PRO A 221 -6.43 -11.01 -21.28
CA PRO A 221 -5.09 -11.09 -21.85
C PRO A 221 -4.16 -9.91 -21.48
N ARG A 222 -4.56 -8.95 -20.63
CA ARG A 222 -3.79 -7.73 -20.38
C ARG A 222 -2.47 -7.95 -19.66
N SER A 223 -2.40 -8.97 -18.81
CA SER A 223 -1.21 -9.32 -18.04
C SER A 223 -0.06 -9.74 -18.94
N ASN A 224 1.13 -9.21 -18.69
CA ASN A 224 2.33 -9.66 -19.39
C ASN A 224 2.63 -11.13 -19.05
N LYS A 225 3.00 -11.94 -20.06
CA LYS A 225 3.41 -13.37 -19.96
C LYS A 225 2.32 -14.38 -19.59
N GLU A 226 1.09 -13.96 -19.34
CA GLU A 226 -0.01 -14.87 -19.03
C GLU A 226 -1.37 -14.32 -19.47
N ILE A 227 -2.34 -15.22 -19.58
CA ILE A 227 -3.75 -14.92 -19.82
C ILE A 227 -4.52 -15.43 -18.60
N GLU A 228 -5.26 -14.55 -17.96
CA GLU A 228 -6.15 -14.88 -16.85
C GLU A 228 -7.53 -15.27 -17.38
N PHE A 229 -8.15 -16.27 -16.78
CA PHE A 229 -9.49 -16.71 -17.10
C PHE A 229 -10.36 -16.67 -15.86
N ARG A 230 -11.58 -16.15 -16.01
CA ARG A 230 -12.61 -16.09 -14.96
C ARG A 230 -13.81 -16.90 -15.41
N VAL A 231 -14.17 -17.89 -14.61
CA VAL A 231 -15.27 -18.82 -14.87
C VAL A 231 -16.45 -18.45 -14.00
N TYR A 232 -17.61 -18.30 -14.62
CA TYR A 232 -18.88 -17.96 -13.95
C TYR A 232 -19.91 -19.04 -14.23
N ARG A 233 -20.66 -19.45 -13.21
CA ARG A 233 -21.82 -20.35 -13.38
C ARG A 233 -23.04 -19.56 -13.86
N LYS A 234 -23.82 -20.14 -14.77
CA LYS A 234 -25.12 -19.59 -15.17
C LYS A 234 -26.21 -20.01 -14.17
N PRO A 235 -27.18 -19.14 -13.83
CA PRO A 235 -27.34 -17.77 -14.32
C PRO A 235 -26.27 -16.83 -13.76
N PHE A 236 -25.77 -15.91 -14.59
CA PHE A 236 -24.70 -15.01 -14.19
C PHE A 236 -25.10 -14.15 -12.98
N PRO A 237 -24.15 -13.86 -12.07
CA PRO A 237 -24.43 -13.04 -10.90
C PRO A 237 -24.83 -11.63 -11.33
N LYS A 238 -25.99 -11.16 -10.85
CA LYS A 238 -26.48 -9.80 -11.13
C LYS A 238 -25.69 -8.70 -10.41
N TYR A 239 -24.97 -9.05 -9.33
CA TYR A 239 -24.19 -8.12 -8.52
C TYR A 239 -22.90 -8.77 -8.02
N VAL A 240 -21.85 -7.95 -7.87
CA VAL A 240 -20.59 -8.35 -7.22
C VAL A 240 -20.83 -8.34 -5.69
N SER A 241 -21.08 -9.50 -5.09
CA SER A 241 -21.21 -9.61 -3.63
C SER A 241 -19.83 -9.63 -2.97
N ARG A 242 -19.59 -8.73 -2.01
CA ARG A 242 -18.37 -8.76 -1.17
C ARG A 242 -18.36 -9.90 -0.15
N THR A 243 -19.52 -10.50 0.13
CA THR A 243 -19.71 -11.47 1.23
C THR A 243 -20.04 -12.89 0.77
N ARG A 244 -20.42 -13.10 -0.51
CA ARG A 244 -20.62 -14.46 -1.05
C ARG A 244 -19.33 -15.01 -1.65
N VAL A 245 -18.89 -16.10 -1.04
CA VAL A 245 -17.83 -17.02 -1.48
C VAL A 245 -17.95 -17.26 -3.00
N ARG A 246 -16.89 -16.87 -3.73
CA ARG A 246 -16.56 -17.26 -5.11
C ARG A 246 -17.72 -17.22 -6.12
N ALA A 247 -18.22 -16.01 -6.43
CA ALA A 247 -19.08 -15.83 -7.61
C ALA A 247 -18.38 -16.19 -8.95
N CYS A 248 -17.06 -16.37 -8.92
CA CYS A 248 -16.27 -16.94 -10.00
C CYS A 248 -15.07 -17.72 -9.45
N SER A 249 -14.61 -18.70 -10.24
CA SER A 249 -13.29 -19.30 -10.09
C SER A 249 -12.33 -18.69 -11.11
N ARG A 250 -11.04 -18.65 -10.79
CA ARG A 250 -9.98 -18.03 -11.59
C ARG A 250 -8.85 -19.01 -11.83
N PHE A 251 -8.32 -19.04 -13.05
CA PHE A 251 -7.06 -19.70 -13.37
C PHE A 251 -6.27 -18.90 -14.40
N VAL A 252 -5.00 -19.28 -14.62
CA VAL A 252 -4.10 -18.61 -15.56
C VAL A 252 -3.44 -19.62 -16.49
N ILE A 253 -3.15 -19.20 -17.71
CA ILE A 253 -2.28 -19.90 -18.66
C ILE A 253 -1.09 -19.00 -19.00
N LYS A 254 0.12 -19.54 -18.86
CA LYS A 254 1.34 -18.82 -19.19
C LYS A 254 1.60 -18.86 -20.69
N ASP A 255 2.05 -17.74 -21.26
CA ASP A 255 2.45 -17.63 -22.67
C ASP A 255 3.61 -18.54 -23.00
N SER A 256 4.50 -18.76 -22.02
CA SER A 256 5.66 -19.66 -22.15
C SER A 256 5.30 -21.11 -22.47
N TRP A 257 4.05 -21.53 -22.24
CA TRP A 257 3.61 -22.90 -22.52
C TRP A 257 3.30 -23.07 -24.00
N LYS A 258 4.05 -23.93 -24.69
CA LYS A 258 3.90 -24.21 -26.12
C LYS A 258 3.23 -25.55 -26.43
N ASN A 259 3.42 -26.56 -25.57
CA ASN A 259 2.92 -27.91 -25.81
C ASN A 259 1.58 -28.13 -25.12
N ASP A 260 0.65 -28.78 -25.83
CA ASP A 260 -0.68 -29.19 -25.36
C ASP A 260 -1.43 -28.07 -24.59
N ILE A 261 -1.61 -26.95 -25.27
CA ILE A 261 -2.26 -25.76 -24.69
C ILE A 261 -3.74 -26.07 -24.41
N GLN A 262 -4.40 -26.78 -25.33
CA GLN A 262 -5.81 -27.17 -25.22
C GLN A 262 -6.04 -28.10 -24.01
N GLY A 263 -5.24 -29.16 -23.85
CA GLY A 263 -5.36 -30.07 -22.70
C GLY A 263 -5.11 -29.36 -21.37
N LYS A 264 -4.10 -28.48 -21.32
CA LYS A 264 -3.80 -27.67 -20.13
C LYS A 264 -4.89 -26.67 -19.76
N PHE A 265 -5.60 -26.13 -20.76
CA PHE A 265 -6.76 -25.28 -20.56
C PHE A 265 -7.92 -26.09 -19.99
N GLN A 266 -8.28 -27.21 -20.63
CA GLN A 266 -9.38 -28.07 -20.20
C GLN A 266 -9.19 -28.58 -18.77
N ALA A 267 -8.01 -29.11 -18.44
CA ALA A 267 -7.72 -29.60 -17.08
C ALA A 267 -7.85 -28.50 -15.99
N ARG A 268 -7.54 -27.24 -16.33
CA ARG A 268 -7.71 -26.10 -15.41
C ARG A 268 -9.15 -25.63 -15.33
N LEU A 269 -9.86 -25.67 -16.46
CA LEU A 269 -11.28 -25.34 -16.52
C LEU A 269 -12.10 -26.32 -15.68
N GLU A 270 -11.86 -27.62 -15.83
CA GLU A 270 -12.51 -28.67 -15.01
C GLU A 270 -12.26 -28.44 -13.51
N LYS A 271 -11.01 -28.19 -13.13
CA LYS A 271 -10.67 -27.85 -11.75
C LYS A 271 -11.39 -26.59 -11.28
N ALA A 272 -11.42 -25.54 -12.10
CA ALA A 272 -12.11 -24.30 -11.77
C ALA A 272 -13.62 -24.48 -11.58
N LEU A 273 -14.25 -25.37 -12.37
CA LEU A 273 -15.66 -25.74 -12.24
C LEU A 273 -15.94 -26.53 -10.96
N THR A 274 -15.01 -27.36 -10.49
CA THR A 274 -15.16 -28.04 -9.18
C THR A 274 -15.01 -27.11 -7.98
N GLU A 275 -14.34 -25.97 -8.17
CA GLU A 275 -14.09 -24.97 -7.12
C GLU A 275 -15.12 -23.83 -7.09
N LEU A 276 -16.09 -23.86 -8.02
CA LEU A 276 -17.19 -22.90 -8.22
C LEU A 276 -18.43 -23.28 -7.40
#